data_AF-A0A2A4QM75-F1
#
_entry.id   AF-A0A2A4QM75-F1
#
_cell.length_a   1.000
_cell.length_b   1.000
_cell.length_c   1.000
_cell.angle_alpha   90.00
_cell.angle_beta   90.00
_cell.angle_gamma   90.00
#
_symmetry.space_group_name_H-M   'P 1'
#
loop_
_entity.id
_entity.type
_entity.pdbx_description
1 polymer ?
#
loop_
_entity_poly.entity_id
_entity_poly.type
_entity_poly.pdbx_seq_one_letter_code
_entity_poly.pdbx_strand_id
1 'polypeptide(L)' 'MAEQKETFKGFEIVIDDNDKLTIDGASIEVAQSDEGNYYTNYLPYTEYASLMELAKQTVDKAPGFDTISGGE' A
#
# COMPACT_ATOMS: atom_id res chain seq x y z
N MET A 1 12.19 4.26 15.70
CA MET A 1 10.88 3.62 15.56
C MET A 1 10.00 4.65 14.89
N ALA A 2 10.01 4.65 13.56
CA ALA A 2 9.30 5.64 12.76
C ALA A 2 8.19 4.92 11.99
N GLU A 3 7.00 4.84 12.60
CA GLU A 3 5.79 4.50 11.88
C GLU A 3 5.32 5.73 11.10
N GLN A 4 5.04 5.56 9.81
CA GLN A 4 4.42 6.60 8.99
C GLN A 4 2.94 6.29 8.83
N LYS A 5 2.10 7.28 9.14
CA LYS A 5 0.65 7.18 9.01
C LYS A 5 0.13 8.33 8.15
N GLU A 6 -0.71 8.01 7.18
CA GLU A 6 -1.34 9.01 6.34
C GLU A 6 -2.72 8.54 5.88
N THR A 7 -3.70 9.43 5.88
CA THR A 7 -5.02 9.12 5.33
C THR A 7 -5.10 9.58 3.88
N PHE A 8 -5.47 8.68 2.98
CA PHE A 8 -5.63 8.98 1.55
C PHE A 8 -6.98 8.47 1.04
N LYS A 9 -7.79 9.37 0.48
CA LYS A 9 -9.16 9.07 -0.02
C LYS A 9 -10.08 8.39 1.01
N GLY A 10 -9.83 8.59 2.30
CA GLY A 10 -10.58 7.96 3.40
C GLY A 10 -10.00 6.65 3.92
N PHE A 11 -8.98 6.09 3.25
CA PHE A 11 -8.27 4.89 3.71
C PHE A 11 -7.07 5.29 4.58
N GLU A 12 -6.88 4.64 5.73
CA GLU A 12 -5.71 4.85 6.58
C GLU A 12 -4.51 4.04 6.08
N ILE A 13 -3.46 4.71 5.61
CA ILE A 13 -2.21 4.06 5.21
C ILE A 13 -1.25 4.09 6.40
N VAL A 14 -0.74 2.93 6.78
CA VAL A 14 0.25 2.75 7.84
C VAL A 14 1.44 1.99 7.28
N ILE A 15 2.62 2.56 7.43
CA ILE A 15 3.90 1.95 7.07
C ILE A 15 4.73 1.82 8.33
N ASP A 16 5.03 0.57 8.68
CA ASP A 16 5.84 0.24 9.84
C ASP A 16 7.35 0.26 9.52
N ASP A 17 8.20 0.25 10.54
CA ASP A 17 9.67 0.29 10.42
C ASP A 17 10.22 -0.98 9.70
N ASN A 18 9.40 -2.03 9.59
CA ASN A 18 9.70 -3.29 8.91
C ASN A 18 9.20 -3.33 7.45
N ASP A 19 8.98 -2.17 6.82
CA ASP A 19 8.44 -2.04 5.45
C ASP A 19 7.07 -2.74 5.27
N LYS A 20 6.34 -2.91 6.39
CA LYS A 20 4.99 -3.48 6.37
C LYS A 20 3.99 -2.39 6.01
N LEU A 21 3.38 -2.55 4.84
CA LEU A 21 2.31 -1.69 4.38
C LEU A 21 0.96 -2.24 4.84
N THR A 22 0.20 -1.41 5.54
CA THR A 22 -1.19 -1.68 5.91
C THR A 22 -2.05 -0.56 5.35
N ILE A 23 -3.17 -0.88 4.73
CA ILE A 23 -4.11 0.10 4.20
C ILE A 23 -5.49 -0.26 4.76
N ASP A 24 -6.05 0.64 5.56
CA ASP A 24 -7.34 0.50 6.23
C ASP A 24 -7.45 -0.79 7.07
N GLY A 25 -6.36 -1.13 7.76
CA GLY A 25 -6.24 -2.38 8.52
C GLY A 25 -5.96 -3.63 7.68
N ALA A 26 -6.06 -3.57 6.35
CA ALA A 26 -5.68 -4.67 5.46
C ALA A 26 -4.16 -4.66 5.21
N SER A 27 -3.50 -5.77 5.53
CA SER A 27 -2.06 -5.94 5.28
C SER A 27 -1.82 -6.15 3.79
N ILE A 28 -0.95 -5.34 3.20
CA ILE A 28 -0.61 -5.43 1.78
C ILE A 28 0.76 -6.10 1.66
N GLU A 29 0.80 -7.22 0.94
CA GLU A 29 2.07 -7.85 0.60
C GLU A 29 2.78 -7.00 -0.45
N VAL A 30 3.99 -6.56 -0.07
CA VAL A 30 4.89 -5.75 -0.87
C VAL A 30 6.17 -6.53 -1.12
N ALA A 31 6.65 -6.47 -2.34
CA ALA A 31 7.94 -7.01 -2.74
C ALA A 31 8.82 -5.88 -3.27
N GLN A 32 10.13 -6.04 -3.08
CA GLN A 32 11.13 -5.11 -3.58
C GLN A 32 11.86 -5.73 -4.77
N SER A 33 12.04 -4.96 -5.83
CA SER A 33 12.84 -5.32 -7.01
C SER A 33 14.33 -5.07 -6.77
N ASP A 34 15.19 -5.67 -7.60
CA ASP A 34 16.66 -5.47 -7.55
C ASP A 34 17.08 -3.99 -7.67
N GLU A 35 16.28 -3.15 -8.34
CA GLU A 35 16.52 -1.70 -8.45
C GLU A 35 16.16 -0.92 -7.17
N GLY A 36 15.61 -1.58 -6.15
CA GLY A 36 15.19 -0.97 -4.90
C GLY A 36 13.77 -0.40 -4.91
N ASN A 37 13.03 -0.55 -6.02
CA ASN A 37 11.63 -0.16 -6.13
C ASN A 37 10.70 -1.19 -5.48
N TYR A 38 9.50 -0.76 -5.06
CA TYR A 38 8.48 -1.59 -4.44
C TYR A 38 7.29 -1.81 -5.38
N TYR A 39 6.74 -3.02 -5.34
CA TYR A 39 5.52 -3.38 -6.05
C TYR A 39 4.65 -4.29 -5.18
N THR A 40 3.37 -4.41 -5.55
CA THR A 40 2.42 -5.29 -4.86
C THR A 40 1.70 -6.17 -5.87
N ASN A 41 1.10 -7.28 -5.40
CA ASN A 41 0.34 -8.18 -6.25
C ASN A 41 -0.92 -7.51 -6.86
N TYR A 42 -1.45 -6.46 -6.24
CA TYR A 42 -2.52 -5.65 -6.81
C TYR A 42 -2.07 -4.83 -8.02
N LEU A 43 -0.78 -4.54 -8.13
CA LEU A 43 -0.17 -3.66 -9.12
C LEU A 43 1.18 -4.21 -9.60
N PRO A 44 1.20 -5.42 -10.22
CA PRO A 44 2.45 -6.16 -10.46
C PRO A 44 3.35 -5.57 -11.56
N TYR A 45 2.81 -4.66 -12.39
CA TYR A 45 3.55 -4.02 -13.49
C TYR A 45 3.93 -2.57 -13.21
N THR A 46 3.66 -2.08 -12.00
CA THR A 46 3.99 -0.71 -11.61
C THR A 46 4.78 -0.73 -10.33
N GLU A 47 6.02 -0.27 -10.44
CA GLU A 47 6.97 -0.21 -9.35
C GLU A 47 7.12 1.25 -8.89
N TYR A 48 7.33 1.46 -7.60
CA TYR A 48 7.45 2.78 -7.00
C TYR A 48 8.65 2.83 -6.06
N ALA A 49 9.39 3.94 -6.07
CA ALA A 49 10.53 4.12 -5.17
C ALA A 49 10.11 4.22 -3.68
N SER A 50 8.85 4.59 -3.42
CA SER A 50 8.33 4.82 -2.08
C SER A 50 7.12 3.91 -1.78
N LEU A 51 7.13 3.22 -0.64
CA LEU A 51 5.96 2.47 -0.14
C LEU A 51 4.70 3.33 -0.03
N MET A 52 4.85 4.60 0.39
CA MET A 52 3.74 5.55 0.49
C MET A 52 3.09 5.84 -0.88
N GLU A 53 3.89 5.95 -1.94
CA GLU A 53 3.38 6.15 -3.30
C GLU A 53 2.69 4.90 -3.81
N LEU A 54 3.29 3.72 -3.60
CA LEU A 54 2.68 2.44 -3.93
C LEU A 54 1.33 2.28 -3.23
N ALA A 55 1.24 2.62 -1.94
CA ALA A 55 0.00 2.55 -1.16
C ALA A 55 -1.10 3.44 -1.75
N LYS A 56 -0.79 4.71 -2.02
CA LYS A 56 -1.72 5.65 -2.65
C LYS A 56 -2.20 5.16 -4.00
N GLN A 57 -1.30 4.60 -4.80
CA GLN A 57 -1.61 4.08 -6.13
C GLN A 57 -2.41 2.79 -6.05
N THR A 58 -2.17 1.95 -5.04
CA THR A 58 -3.00 0.78 -4.75
C THR A 58 -4.43 1.21 -4.42
N VAL A 59 -4.62 2.19 -3.53
CA VAL A 59 -5.95 2.75 -3.23
C VAL A 59 -6.60 3.38 -4.46
N ASP A 60 -5.83 4.07 -5.30
CA ASP A 60 -6.34 4.79 -6.47
C ASP A 60 -6.70 3.88 -7.65
N LYS A 61 -5.88 2.85 -7.90
CA LYS A 61 -5.91 2.06 -9.13
C LYS A 61 -6.32 0.61 -8.93
N ALA A 62 -6.17 0.03 -7.74
CA ALA A 62 -6.47 -1.38 -7.55
C ALA A 62 -8.00 -1.59 -7.62
N PRO A 63 -8.50 -2.27 -8.66
CA PRO A 63 -9.92 -2.49 -8.80
C PRO A 63 -10.37 -3.44 -7.69
N GLY A 64 -11.30 -2.97 -6.84
CA GLY A 64 -11.85 -3.76 -5.74
C GLY A 64 -11.22 -3.52 -4.37
N PHE A 65 -10.24 -2.61 -4.23
CA PHE A 65 -9.72 -2.28 -2.89
C PHE A 65 -10.81 -1.68 -1.97
N ASP A 66 -11.70 -0.87 -2.54
CA ASP A 66 -12.87 -0.30 -1.86
C ASP A 66 -13.81 -1.36 -1.28
N THR A 67 -13.84 -2.57 -1.86
CA THR A 67 -14.70 -3.67 -1.40
C THR A 67 -14.15 -4.40 -0.17
N ILE A 68 -12.89 -4.18 0.19
CA ILE A 68 -12.21 -4.87 1.31
C ILE A 68 -12.59 -4.24 2.66
N SER A 69 -12.93 -2.94 2.68
CA SER A 69 -13.31 -2.19 3.89
C SER A 69 -14.82 -1.96 4.04
N GLY A 70 -15.64 -2.40 3.08
CA GLY A 70 -17.07 -2.09 3.00
C GLY A 70 -18.01 -3.30 2.96
N GLY A 71 -17.65 -4.40 3.62
CA GLY A 71 -18.56 -5.54 3.83
C GLY A 71 -19.36 -5.39 5.12
N GLU A 72 -20.65 -5.05 4.99
CA GLU A 72 -21.72 -4.99 6.00
C GLU A 72 -21.71 -6.09 7.08
#